data_AF-A0A844SDT7-F1
#
_entry.id   AF-A0A844SDT7-F1
#
_cell.length_a   1.000
_cell.length_b   1.000
_cell.length_c   1.000
_cell.angle_alpha   90.00
_cell.angle_beta   90.00
_cell.angle_gamma   90.00
#
_symmetry.space_group_name_H-M   'P 1'
#
loop_
_entity.id
_entity.type
_entity.pdbx_description
1 polymer ?
#
loop_
_entity_poly.entity_id
_entity_poly.type
_entity_poly.pdbx_seq_one_letter_code
_entity_poly.pdbx_strand_id
1 'polypeptide(L)'
;MDSSARQIALVPAPDRRQSETALAIARGTARLLRSLGFSCISELALPSGRRADLVALNERGEIWIVEIKSSVEDLRADQKWQDYRMHCDRLFFAFTQDLPCEIFPEDTGLIIADAYGAHLHCEAPEHRLPAATRKAMTVRFAMAAAQRINRLVDPQGHGEF
;
A
#
# COMPACT_ATOMS: atom_id res chain seq x y z
N MET A 1 9.10 42.79 -9.06
CA MET A 1 7.99 41.82 -8.94
C MET A 1 8.61 40.55 -8.41
N ASP A 2 8.76 40.45 -7.09
CA ASP A 2 9.29 39.22 -6.47
C ASP A 2 8.22 38.14 -6.58
N SER A 3 8.49 37.16 -7.43
CA SER A 3 7.67 35.96 -7.51
C SER A 3 7.91 35.16 -6.23
N SER A 4 6.95 35.25 -5.30
CA SER A 4 6.83 34.34 -4.17
C SER A 4 6.41 32.95 -4.67
N ALA A 5 7.30 32.31 -5.45
CA ALA A 5 7.16 30.92 -5.79
C ALA A 5 7.31 30.14 -4.48
N ARG A 6 6.17 29.73 -3.89
CA ARG A 6 6.13 28.84 -2.74
C ARG A 6 7.10 27.69 -3.00
N GLN A 7 8.02 27.47 -2.08
CA GLN A 7 8.95 26.36 -2.15
C GLN A 7 8.15 25.07 -1.94
N ILE A 8 7.76 24.41 -3.04
CA ILE A 8 6.97 23.19 -2.99
C ILE A 8 7.93 22.03 -2.74
N ALA A 9 7.74 21.31 -1.64
CA ALA A 9 8.44 20.06 -1.40
C ALA A 9 8.03 19.05 -2.49
N LEU A 10 9.01 18.51 -3.22
CA LEU A 10 8.82 17.43 -4.22
C LEU A 10 8.46 16.07 -3.59
N VAL A 11 8.15 16.06 -2.29
CA VAL A 11 7.75 14.88 -1.55
C VAL A 11 6.25 15.01 -1.28
N PRO A 12 5.43 13.97 -1.51
CA PRO A 12 4.03 13.98 -1.12
C PRO A 12 3.90 14.44 0.33
N ALA A 13 2.93 15.31 0.62
CA ALA A 13 2.70 15.77 1.98
C ALA A 13 2.51 14.56 2.91
N PRO A 14 3.17 14.53 4.09
CA PRO A 14 3.04 13.40 5.00
C PRO A 14 1.58 13.25 5.43
N ASP A 15 1.04 12.03 5.33
CA ASP A 15 -0.28 11.72 5.86
C ASP A 15 -0.22 11.73 7.38
N ARG A 16 -0.75 12.79 8.00
CA ARG A 16 -0.73 12.99 9.45
C ARG A 16 -1.58 11.98 10.23
N ARG A 17 -2.32 11.11 9.54
CA ARG A 17 -3.04 9.98 10.17
C ARG A 17 -2.14 8.78 10.40
N GLN A 18 -0.97 8.71 9.75
CA GLN A 18 -0.05 7.60 9.88
C GLN A 18 1.00 7.88 10.96
N SER A 19 1.23 6.89 11.82
CA SER A 19 2.32 6.91 12.79
C SER A 19 3.68 6.83 12.08
N GLU A 20 4.75 7.29 12.74
CA GLU A 20 6.12 7.12 12.23
C GLU A 20 6.45 5.64 12.01
N THR A 21 5.95 4.76 12.89
CA THR A 21 6.05 3.30 12.75
C THR A 21 5.36 2.79 11.49
N ALA A 22 4.15 3.24 11.18
CA ALA A 22 3.44 2.85 9.96
C ALA A 22 4.22 3.28 8.70
N LEU A 23 4.76 4.51 8.70
CA LEU A 23 5.58 5.00 7.58
C LEU A 23 6.88 4.20 7.41
N ALA A 24 7.51 3.80 8.52
CA ALA A 24 8.68 2.94 8.50
C ALA A 24 8.35 1.57 7.89
N ILE A 25 7.31 0.90 8.39
CA ILE A 25 6.81 -0.39 7.88
C ILE A 25 6.48 -0.30 6.39
N ALA A 26 5.78 0.76 5.96
CA ALA A 26 5.44 0.99 4.55
C ALA A 26 6.69 1.02 3.67
N ARG A 27 7.73 1.75 4.12
CA ARG A 27 8.98 1.90 3.39
C ARG A 27 9.75 0.58 3.27
N GLY A 28 9.89 -0.17 4.37
CA GLY A 28 10.55 -1.48 4.36
C GLY A 28 9.82 -2.48 3.47
N THR A 29 8.50 -2.52 3.60
CA THR A 29 7.63 -3.40 2.81
C THR A 29 7.73 -3.08 1.32
N ALA A 30 7.69 -1.80 0.93
CA ALA A 30 7.86 -1.39 -0.45
C ALA A 30 9.22 -1.82 -1.05
N ARG A 31 10.29 -1.84 -0.24
CA ARG A 31 11.61 -2.32 -0.67
C ARG A 31 11.62 -3.83 -0.91
N LEU A 32 10.99 -4.61 -0.02
CA LEU A 32 10.81 -6.05 -0.22
C LEU A 32 9.96 -6.34 -1.47
N LEU A 33 8.83 -5.67 -1.64
CA LEU A 33 7.99 -5.83 -2.83
C LEU A 33 8.78 -5.57 -4.11
N ARG A 34 9.63 -4.53 -4.11
CA ARG A 34 10.53 -4.24 -5.23
C ARG A 34 11.53 -5.36 -5.49
N SER A 35 12.14 -5.95 -4.45
CA SER A 35 13.09 -7.07 -4.63
C SER A 35 12.40 -8.34 -5.15
N LEU A 36 11.09 -8.49 -4.91
CA LEU A 36 10.25 -9.55 -5.46
C LEU A 36 9.71 -9.25 -6.88
N GLY A 37 10.11 -8.13 -7.50
CA GLY A 37 9.70 -7.76 -8.86
C GLY A 37 8.34 -7.05 -8.95
N PHE A 38 7.82 -6.55 -7.83
CA PHE A 38 6.60 -5.75 -7.81
C PHE A 38 6.90 -4.25 -7.87
N SER A 39 5.98 -3.50 -8.48
CA SER A 39 5.82 -2.06 -8.26
C SER A 39 4.64 -1.84 -7.33
N CYS A 40 4.76 -0.94 -6.35
CA CYS A 40 3.67 -0.67 -5.41
C CYS A 40 3.30 0.81 -5.34
N ILE A 41 2.03 1.07 -5.01
CA ILE A 41 1.54 2.39 -4.64
C ILE A 41 0.88 2.31 -3.26
N SER A 42 1.05 3.35 -2.45
CA SER A 42 0.38 3.45 -1.15
C SER A 42 -1.04 3.99 -1.24
N GLU A 43 -1.87 3.87 -0.23
CA GLU A 43 -3.18 4.56 -0.10
C GLU A 43 -4.08 4.46 -1.36
N LEU A 44 -4.25 3.26 -1.94
CA LEU A 44 -5.08 3.09 -3.14
C LEU A 44 -6.54 2.89 -2.74
N ALA A 45 -7.43 3.78 -3.20
CA ALA A 45 -8.88 3.58 -3.07
C ALA A 45 -9.31 2.32 -3.83
N LEU A 46 -10.22 1.53 -3.27
CA LEU A 46 -10.71 0.27 -3.83
C LEU A 46 -12.15 0.43 -4.37
N PRO A 47 -12.61 -0.46 -5.27
CA PRO A 47 -14.00 -0.42 -5.75
C PRO A 47 -15.05 -0.46 -4.65
N SER A 48 -14.74 -1.08 -3.51
CA SER A 48 -15.62 -1.17 -2.34
C SER A 48 -15.78 0.14 -1.57
N GLY A 49 -15.08 1.21 -1.96
CA GLY A 49 -15.03 2.48 -1.21
C GLY A 49 -14.00 2.48 -0.08
N ARG A 50 -13.31 1.36 0.14
CA ARG A 50 -12.18 1.26 1.08
C ARG A 50 -10.90 1.83 0.50
N ARG A 51 -9.83 1.83 1.30
CA ARG A 51 -8.48 2.19 0.87
C ARG A 51 -7.51 1.14 1.39
N ALA A 52 -6.69 0.59 0.51
CA ALA A 52 -5.60 -0.31 0.87
C ALA A 52 -4.32 0.49 1.14
N ASP A 53 -3.55 0.07 2.15
CA ASP A 53 -2.34 0.79 2.57
C ASP A 53 -1.24 0.67 1.51
N LEU A 54 -0.99 -0.54 1.00
CA LEU A 54 -0.14 -0.79 -0.15
C LEU A 54 -0.83 -1.74 -1.13
N VAL A 55 -0.78 -1.39 -2.41
CA VAL A 55 -1.16 -2.27 -3.51
C VAL A 55 0.06 -2.49 -4.39
N ALA A 56 0.36 -3.74 -4.71
CA ALA A 56 1.52 -4.13 -5.50
C ALA A 56 1.07 -4.85 -6.79
N LEU A 57 1.73 -4.55 -7.90
CA LEU A 57 1.50 -5.14 -9.22
C LEU A 57 2.85 -5.55 -9.84
N ASN A 58 2.91 -6.72 -10.47
CA ASN A 58 4.10 -7.19 -11.20
C ASN A 58 3.81 -7.46 -12.69
N GLU A 59 4.85 -7.85 -13.44
CA GLU A 59 4.76 -8.13 -14.89
C GLU A 59 3.85 -9.32 -15.24
N ARG A 60 3.60 -10.23 -14.30
CA ARG A 60 2.65 -11.34 -14.47
C ARG A 60 1.20 -10.92 -14.25
N GLY A 61 0.97 -9.67 -13.84
CA GLY A 61 -0.35 -9.15 -13.51
C GLY A 61 -0.89 -9.63 -12.17
N GLU A 62 -0.03 -10.14 -11.28
CA GLU A 62 -0.40 -10.48 -9.91
C GLU A 62 -0.60 -9.21 -9.09
N ILE A 63 -1.67 -9.17 -8.30
CA ILE A 63 -2.05 -8.02 -7.48
C ILE A 63 -2.01 -8.44 -6.02
N TRP A 64 -1.15 -7.82 -5.23
CA TRP A 64 -1.11 -8.03 -3.79
C TRP A 64 -1.63 -6.80 -3.06
N ILE A 65 -2.37 -7.01 -1.98
CA ILE A 65 -2.67 -5.97 -1.00
C ILE A 65 -1.86 -6.27 0.25
N VAL A 66 -1.23 -5.24 0.80
CA VAL A 66 -0.54 -5.31 2.09
C VAL A 66 -1.12 -4.22 3.00
N GLU A 67 -1.75 -4.65 4.09
CA GLU A 67 -2.28 -3.76 5.12
C GLU A 67 -1.24 -3.60 6.24
N ILE A 68 -0.99 -2.36 6.65
CA ILE A 68 0.04 -2.01 7.63
C ILE A 68 -0.60 -1.95 9.00
N LYS A 69 -0.02 -2.69 9.95
CA LYS A 69 -0.44 -2.67 11.36
C LYS A 69 0.71 -2.22 12.23
N SER A 70 0.60 -0.99 12.73
CA SER A 70 1.64 -0.36 13.56
C SER A 70 1.48 -0.65 15.05
N SER A 71 0.30 -1.16 15.48
CA SER A 71 0.04 -1.57 16.86
C SER A 71 -1.05 -2.65 16.93
N VAL A 72 -1.27 -3.20 18.13
CA VAL A 72 -2.35 -4.17 18.39
C VAL A 72 -3.73 -3.54 18.22
N GLU A 73 -3.88 -2.26 18.58
CA GLU A 73 -5.13 -1.50 18.41
C GLU A 73 -5.45 -1.29 16.94
N ASP A 74 -4.44 -1.03 16.11
CA ASP A 74 -4.55 -0.88 14.67
C ASP A 74 -5.08 -2.17 14.01
N LEU A 75 -4.54 -3.32 14.44
CA LEU A 75 -5.04 -4.64 14.02
C LEU A 75 -6.49 -4.87 14.46
N ARG A 76 -6.83 -4.55 15.72
CA ARG A 76 -8.19 -4.74 16.26
C ARG A 76 -9.24 -3.84 15.61
N ALA A 77 -8.84 -2.66 15.14
CA ALA A 77 -9.72 -1.72 14.47
C ALA A 77 -10.13 -2.21 13.07
N ASP A 78 -9.30 -3.01 12.43
CA ASP A 78 -9.55 -3.53 11.08
C ASP A 78 -10.45 -4.76 11.10
N GLN A 79 -11.73 -4.56 11.41
CA GLN A 79 -12.70 -5.66 11.56
C GLN A 79 -13.17 -6.27 10.24
N LYS A 80 -12.73 -5.73 9.10
CA LYS A 80 -13.29 -6.08 7.80
C LYS A 80 -12.20 -6.22 6.74
N TRP A 81 -11.02 -6.64 7.17
CA TRP A 81 -9.88 -6.88 6.31
C TRP A 81 -10.17 -7.94 5.24
N GLN A 82 -11.11 -8.86 5.50
CA GLN A 82 -11.48 -9.92 4.57
C GLN A 82 -12.04 -9.37 3.25
N ASP A 83 -12.66 -8.19 3.27
CA ASP A 83 -13.19 -7.53 2.07
C ASP A 83 -12.09 -7.21 1.05
N TYR A 84 -10.84 -7.04 1.51
CA TYR A 84 -9.69 -6.77 0.64
C TYR A 84 -9.35 -7.94 -0.28
N ARG A 85 -9.71 -9.18 0.08
CA ARG A 85 -9.52 -10.37 -0.77
C ARG A 85 -10.27 -10.27 -2.10
N MET A 86 -11.33 -9.47 -2.16
CA MET A 86 -12.06 -9.22 -3.40
C MET A 86 -11.29 -8.34 -4.39
N HIS A 87 -10.12 -7.84 -4.00
CA HIS A 87 -9.34 -6.84 -4.73
C HIS A 87 -7.85 -7.22 -4.92
N CYS A 88 -7.42 -8.38 -4.45
CA CYS A 88 -6.07 -8.91 -4.63
C CYS A 88 -6.07 -10.42 -4.87
N ASP A 89 -4.96 -10.95 -5.37
CA ASP A 89 -4.69 -12.39 -5.45
C ASP A 89 -4.15 -12.94 -4.14
N ARG A 90 -3.49 -12.08 -3.34
CA ARG A 90 -2.86 -12.39 -2.07
C ARG A 90 -2.97 -11.18 -1.14
N LEU A 91 -3.32 -11.44 0.11
CA LEU A 91 -3.49 -10.44 1.16
C LEU A 91 -2.46 -10.67 2.26
N PHE A 92 -1.72 -9.62 2.59
CA PHE A 92 -0.68 -9.63 3.62
C PHE A 92 -0.97 -8.59 4.70
N PHE A 93 -0.49 -8.86 5.91
CA PHE A 93 -0.25 -7.83 6.91
C PHE A 93 1.25 -7.54 6.99
N ALA A 94 1.60 -6.24 7.07
CA ALA A 94 2.95 -5.78 7.38
C ALA A 94 2.98 -5.09 8.74
N PHE A 95 3.96 -5.45 9.58
CA PHE A 95 4.03 -4.98 10.97
C PHE A 95 5.48 -4.90 11.48
N THR A 96 5.71 -4.22 12.60
CA THR A 96 7.03 -4.16 13.26
C THR A 96 7.32 -5.47 14.00
N GLN A 97 8.60 -5.80 14.18
CA GLN A 97 9.06 -6.97 14.94
C GLN A 97 8.53 -7.04 16.38
N ASP A 98 8.03 -5.93 16.92
CA ASP A 98 7.54 -5.83 18.30
C ASP A 98 6.13 -6.43 18.48
N LEU A 99 5.42 -6.74 17.39
CA LEU A 99 4.13 -7.43 17.45
C LEU A 99 4.33 -8.95 17.29
N PRO A 100 3.75 -9.77 18.19
CA PRO A 100 3.75 -11.22 18.04
C PRO A 100 3.01 -11.63 16.76
N CYS A 101 3.50 -12.64 16.03
CA CYS A 101 2.88 -13.08 14.78
C CYS A 101 1.54 -13.79 15.02
N GLU A 102 1.36 -14.39 16.20
CA GLU A 102 0.24 -15.24 16.59
C GLU A 102 -1.07 -14.46 16.77
N ILE A 103 -1.03 -13.12 16.82
CA ILE A 103 -2.24 -12.29 16.89
C ILE A 103 -2.88 -12.06 15.52
N PHE A 104 -2.15 -12.37 14.43
CA PHE A 104 -2.63 -12.18 13.07
C PHE A 104 -3.45 -13.40 12.59
N PRO A 105 -4.42 -13.20 11.68
CA PRO A 105 -5.18 -14.30 11.11
C PRO A 105 -4.31 -15.30 10.35
N GLU A 106 -4.47 -16.59 10.63
CA GLU A 106 -3.67 -17.68 10.04
C GLU A 106 -3.80 -17.78 8.52
N ASP A 107 -4.89 -17.29 7.94
CA ASP A 107 -5.15 -17.34 6.51
C ASP A 107 -4.53 -16.16 5.74
N THR A 108 -3.66 -15.36 6.37
CA THR A 108 -3.00 -14.20 5.75
C THR A 108 -1.49 -14.36 5.66
N GLY A 109 -0.87 -13.69 4.70
CA GLY A 109 0.59 -13.61 4.66
C GLY A 109 1.11 -12.57 5.63
N LEU A 110 2.32 -12.77 6.14
CA LEU A 110 2.90 -11.93 7.19
C LEU A 110 4.25 -11.39 6.73
N ILE A 111 4.42 -10.07 6.84
CA ILE A 111 5.62 -9.33 6.52
C ILE A 111 6.08 -8.57 7.76
N ILE A 112 7.28 -8.87 8.25
CA ILE A 112 7.91 -8.12 9.34
C ILE A 112 8.78 -7.04 8.70
N ALA A 113 8.58 -5.78 9.04
CA ALA A 113 9.23 -4.66 8.37
C ALA A 113 9.63 -3.52 9.32
N ASP A 114 10.64 -2.77 8.90
CA ASP A 114 11.07 -1.51 9.50
C ASP A 114 11.37 -0.47 8.41
N ALA A 115 11.96 0.67 8.76
CA ALA A 115 12.28 1.70 7.78
C ALA A 115 13.34 1.25 6.73
N TYR A 116 14.11 0.20 7.01
CA TYR A 116 15.26 -0.22 6.22
C TYR A 116 14.94 -1.39 5.29
N GLY A 117 14.10 -2.32 5.69
CA GLY A 117 13.74 -3.47 4.88
C GLY A 117 12.55 -4.24 5.45
N ALA A 118 12.32 -5.42 4.89
CA ALA A 118 11.29 -6.32 5.38
C ALA A 118 11.64 -7.78 5.09
N HIS A 119 11.05 -8.67 5.87
CA HIS A 119 11.17 -10.11 5.76
C HIS A 119 9.78 -10.72 5.59
N LEU A 120 9.62 -11.58 4.57
CA LEU A 120 8.41 -12.36 4.38
C LEU A 120 8.42 -13.55 5.34
N HIS A 121 7.68 -13.42 6.44
CA HIS A 121 7.60 -14.44 7.50
C HIS A 121 6.67 -15.59 7.12
N CYS A 122 5.53 -15.27 6.51
CA CYS A 122 4.53 -16.26 6.08
C CYS A 122 3.98 -15.89 4.69
N GLU A 123 3.92 -16.87 3.80
CA GLU A 123 3.29 -16.73 2.49
C GLU A 123 1.76 -16.62 2.61
N ALA A 124 1.15 -15.72 1.86
CA ALA A 124 -0.30 -15.59 1.83
C ALA A 124 -0.94 -16.69 0.95
N PRO A 125 -2.06 -17.29 1.36
CA PRO A 125 -2.88 -18.14 0.49
C PRO A 125 -3.31 -17.41 -0.78
N GLU A 126 -3.17 -18.10 -1.93
CA GLU A 126 -3.56 -17.56 -3.23
C GLU A 126 -5.06 -17.72 -3.50
N HIS A 127 -5.69 -16.64 -3.93
CA HIS A 127 -7.08 -16.61 -4.35
C HIS A 127 -7.21 -15.70 -5.57
N ARG A 128 -7.04 -16.29 -6.77
CA ARG A 128 -6.92 -15.51 -8.00
C ARG A 128 -8.15 -14.64 -8.28
N LEU A 129 -7.90 -13.37 -8.60
CA LEU A 129 -8.94 -12.46 -9.04
C LEU A 129 -9.57 -12.91 -10.36
N PRO A 130 -10.92 -12.83 -10.49
CA PRO A 130 -11.61 -12.91 -11.77
C PRO A 130 -11.08 -11.86 -12.75
N ALA A 131 -11.08 -12.20 -14.05
CA ALA A 131 -10.47 -11.36 -15.09
C ALA A 131 -11.02 -9.92 -15.13
N ALA A 132 -12.34 -9.74 -14.94
CA ALA A 132 -12.96 -8.42 -14.91
C ALA A 132 -12.46 -7.58 -13.72
N THR A 133 -12.38 -8.18 -12.53
CA THR A 133 -11.88 -7.51 -11.32
C THR A 133 -10.40 -7.17 -11.44
N ARG A 134 -9.59 -8.09 -11.98
CA ARG A 134 -8.16 -7.85 -12.24
C ARG A 134 -7.96 -6.66 -13.18
N LYS A 135 -8.72 -6.59 -14.28
CA LYS A 135 -8.66 -5.45 -15.21
C LYS A 135 -9.02 -4.14 -14.50
N ALA A 136 -10.11 -4.14 -13.72
CA ALA A 136 -10.53 -2.95 -12.99
C ALA A 136 -9.48 -2.47 -11.97
N MET A 137 -8.85 -3.39 -11.24
CA MET A 137 -7.78 -3.09 -10.31
C MET A 137 -6.51 -2.59 -11.01
N THR A 138 -6.11 -3.22 -12.11
CA THR A 138 -4.94 -2.83 -12.92
C THR A 138 -5.10 -1.40 -13.46
N VAL A 139 -6.25 -1.08 -14.06
CA VAL A 139 -6.53 0.27 -14.56
C VAL A 139 -6.49 1.29 -13.42
N ARG A 140 -7.09 0.96 -12.26
CA ARG A 140 -7.09 1.87 -11.11
C ARG A 140 -5.68 2.10 -10.56
N PHE A 141 -4.88 1.05 -10.43
CA PHE A 141 -3.47 1.14 -10.05
C PHE A 141 -2.69 2.05 -11.01
N ALA A 142 -2.82 1.80 -12.32
CA ALA A 142 -2.12 2.56 -13.36
C ALA A 142 -2.52 4.04 -13.35
N MET A 143 -3.81 4.34 -13.26
CA MET A 143 -4.31 5.73 -13.19
C MET A 143 -3.81 6.45 -11.94
N ALA A 144 -3.86 5.79 -10.78
CA ALA A 144 -3.38 6.38 -9.52
C ALA A 144 -1.87 6.64 -9.56
N ALA A 145 -1.08 5.70 -10.09
CA ALA A 145 0.36 5.88 -10.27
C ALA A 145 0.68 7.03 -11.24
N ALA A 146 0.01 7.07 -12.40
CA ALA A 146 0.18 8.12 -13.41
C ALA A 146 -0.20 9.51 -12.87
N GLN A 147 -1.32 9.62 -12.15
CA GLN A 147 -1.74 10.88 -11.54
C GLN A 147 -0.75 11.37 -10.48
N ARG A 148 -0.18 10.46 -9.68
CA ARG A 148 0.83 10.82 -8.68
C ARG A 148 2.12 11.33 -9.30
N ILE A 149 2.64 10.65 -10.32
CA ILE A 149 3.84 11.14 -11.01
C ILE A 149 3.58 12.45 -11.74
N ASN A 150 2.41 12.62 -12.37
CA ASN A 150 2.03 13.88 -13.01
C ASN A 150 1.98 15.04 -12.02
N ARG A 151 1.45 14.84 -10.81
CA ARG A 151 1.47 15.86 -9.73
C ARG A 151 2.87 16.18 -9.24
N LEU A 152 3.80 15.22 -9.27
CA LEU A 152 5.20 15.47 -8.92
C LEU A 152 5.93 16.24 -10.02
N VAL A 153 5.64 15.92 -11.29
CA VAL A 153 6.23 16.56 -12.47
C VAL A 153 5.70 17.98 -12.67
N ASP A 154 4.40 18.18 -12.50
CA ASP A 154 3.73 19.47 -12.58
C ASP A 154 2.79 19.69 -11.37
N PRO A 155 3.34 20.19 -10.26
CA PRO A 155 2.55 20.49 -9.06
C PRO A 155 1.47 21.57 -9.27
N GLN A 156 1.61 22.45 -10.27
CA GLN A 156 0.70 23.58 -10.50
C GLN A 156 -0.46 23.21 -11.44
N GLY A 157 -0.26 22.27 -12.37
CA GLY A 157 -1.27 21.82 -13.33
C GLY A 157 -2.45 21.04 -12.74
N HIS A 158 -2.52 20.90 -11.41
CA HIS A 158 -3.53 20.12 -10.70
C HIS A 158 -4.33 20.96 -9.68
N GLY A 159 -4.29 22.30 -9.77
CA GLY A 159 -5.15 23.18 -8.98
C GLY A 159 -6.64 22.91 -9.26
N GLU A 160 -7.48 22.99 -8.23
CA GLU A 160 -8.93 22.91 -8.40
C GLU A 160 -9.41 24.12 -9.21
N PHE A 161 -10.22 23.88 -10.24
CA PHE A 161 -10.95 24.90 -10.99
C PHE A 161 -12.26 25.25 -10.28
#